data_AF-A0A7C3V9Y2-F1
#
_entry.id   AF-A0A7C3V9Y2-F1
#
_cell.length_a   1.000
_cell.length_b   1.000
_cell.length_c   1.000
_cell.angle_alpha   90.00
_cell.angle_beta   90.00
_cell.angle_gamma   90.00
#
_symmetry.space_group_name_H-M   'P 1'
#
loop_
_entity.id
_entity.type
_entity.pdbx_description
1 polymer ?
#
loop_
_entity_poly.entity_id
_entity_poly.type
_entity_poly.pdbx_seq_one_letter_code
_entity_poly.pdbx_strand_id
1 'polypeptide(L)'
;MKLLNQKPLIAIIAIFFIPIVIKSHNLKLTYKVENIQNEIKKIEIENQYLKKNMYSNISLSKIRTVALLNGFAIPQPYTIVMIDQSEQKIQKDKNLFAKITHNIFKNRNL
;
A
#
# COMPACT_ATOMS: atom_id res chain seq x y z
N MET A 1 -19.92 62.52 -15.72
CA MET A 1 -20.16 61.19 -15.12
C MET A 1 -18.90 60.73 -14.44
N LYS A 2 -18.81 60.88 -13.10
CA LYS A 2 -17.65 60.41 -12.33
C LYS A 2 -17.75 58.88 -12.19
N LEU A 3 -16.79 58.16 -12.75
CA LEU A 3 -16.58 56.74 -12.49
C LEU A 3 -16.33 56.58 -10.99
N LEU A 4 -17.38 56.20 -10.28
CA LEU A 4 -17.36 55.86 -8.86
C LEU A 4 -16.28 54.80 -8.64
N ASN A 5 -15.37 55.03 -7.69
CA ASN A 5 -14.30 54.10 -7.33
C ASN A 5 -14.88 52.68 -7.11
N GLN A 6 -14.68 51.77 -8.06
CA GLN A 6 -15.20 50.39 -8.01
C GLN A 6 -14.39 49.46 -7.11
N LYS A 7 -13.17 49.89 -6.72
CA LYS A 7 -12.25 49.17 -5.84
C LYS A 7 -12.89 48.68 -4.52
N PRO A 8 -13.62 49.51 -3.74
CA PRO A 8 -14.29 49.07 -2.52
C PRO A 8 -15.37 48.00 -2.75
N LEU A 9 -16.12 48.08 -3.86
CA LEU A 9 -17.17 47.11 -4.17
C LEU A 9 -16.57 45.72 -4.46
N ILE A 10 -15.48 45.68 -5.23
CA ILE A 10 -14.75 44.45 -5.54
C ILE A 10 -14.16 43.82 -4.27
N ALA A 11 -13.62 44.63 -3.37
CA ALA A 11 -13.06 44.17 -2.10
C ALA A 11 -14.14 43.50 -1.21
N ILE A 12 -15.34 44.08 -1.13
CA ILE A 12 -16.45 43.51 -0.37
C ILE A 12 -16.87 42.16 -0.96
N ILE A 13 -17.01 42.06 -2.28
CA ILE A 13 -17.39 40.81 -2.96
C ILE A 13 -16.33 39.72 -2.70
N ALA A 14 -15.04 40.07 -2.77
CA ALA A 14 -13.96 39.13 -2.52
C ALA A 14 -13.99 38.57 -1.09
N ILE A 15 -14.28 39.40 -0.08
CA ILE A 15 -14.36 38.98 1.34
C ILE A 15 -15.43 37.90 1.54
N PHE A 16 -16.56 37.97 0.83
CA PHE A 16 -17.62 36.97 0.92
C PHE A 16 -17.36 35.72 0.07
N PHE A 17 -16.77 35.86 -1.12
CA PHE A 17 -16.56 34.74 -2.03
C PHE A 17 -15.37 33.85 -1.69
N ILE A 18 -14.26 34.42 -1.23
CA ILE A 18 -13.04 33.67 -0.85
C ILE A 18 -13.34 32.54 0.18
N PRO A 19 -14.02 32.80 1.32
CA PRO A 19 -14.28 31.75 2.30
C PRO A 19 -15.21 30.66 1.76
N ILE A 20 -16.16 31.00 0.86
CA ILE A 20 -17.05 30.02 0.23
C ILE A 20 -16.25 29.07 -0.66
N VAL A 21 -15.35 29.60 -1.49
CA VAL A 21 -14.50 28.79 -2.37
C VAL A 21 -13.56 27.88 -1.58
N ILE A 22 -12.95 28.40 -0.51
CA ILE A 22 -12.09 27.61 0.39
C ILE A 22 -12.88 26.47 1.03
N LYS A 23 -14.09 26.75 1.54
CA LYS A 23 -14.93 25.74 2.18
C LYS A 23 -15.37 24.64 1.20
N SER A 24 -15.71 25.01 -0.04
CA SER A 24 -16.01 24.07 -1.12
C SER A 24 -14.82 23.14 -1.43
N HIS A 25 -13.61 23.70 -1.56
CA HIS A 25 -12.40 22.91 -1.81
C HIS A 25 -12.10 21.97 -0.64
N ASN A 26 -12.24 22.44 0.60
CA ASN A 26 -12.05 21.61 1.78
C ASN A 26 -13.03 20.43 1.83
N LEU A 27 -14.31 20.65 1.52
CA LEU A 27 -15.29 19.56 1.46
C LEU A 27 -14.90 18.51 0.42
N LYS A 28 -14.52 18.93 -0.78
CA LYS A 28 -14.05 18.03 -1.83
C LYS A 28 -12.82 17.23 -1.39
N LEU A 29 -11.90 17.87 -0.68
CA LEU A 29 -10.71 17.22 -0.16
C LEU A 29 -11.05 16.19 0.93
N THR A 30 -11.95 16.55 1.85
CA THR A 30 -12.43 15.65 2.91
C THR A 30 -13.08 14.40 2.33
N TYR A 31 -13.99 14.54 1.36
CA TYR A 31 -14.59 13.38 0.70
C TYR A 31 -13.56 12.50 0.00
N LYS A 32 -12.55 13.10 -0.63
CA LYS A 32 -11.48 12.33 -1.27
C LYS A 32 -10.66 11.55 -0.24
N VAL A 33 -10.33 12.17 0.89
CA VAL A 33 -9.62 11.52 2.00
C VAL A 33 -10.44 10.37 2.57
N GLU A 34 -11.74 10.60 2.82
CA GLU A 34 -12.65 9.57 3.34
C GLU A 34 -12.78 8.39 2.38
N ASN A 35 -12.89 8.65 1.08
CA ASN A 35 -12.94 7.60 0.07
C ASN A 35 -11.66 6.76 0.05
N ILE A 36 -10.49 7.40 0.09
CA ILE A 36 -9.20 6.71 0.16
C ILE A 36 -9.08 5.88 1.44
N GLN A 37 -9.52 6.41 2.59
CA GLN A 37 -9.53 5.66 3.84
C GLN A 37 -10.42 4.41 3.78
N ASN A 38 -11.59 4.53 3.14
CA ASN A 38 -12.49 3.41 2.93
C ASN A 38 -11.89 2.35 1.99
N GLU A 39 -11.21 2.77 0.91
CA GLU A 39 -10.48 1.87 0.03
C GLU A 39 -9.37 1.12 0.77
N ILE A 40 -8.57 1.82 1.58
CA ILE A 40 -7.52 1.20 2.41
C ILE A 40 -8.11 0.15 3.35
N LYS A 41 -9.19 0.48 4.06
CA LYS A 41 -9.88 -0.49 4.94
C LYS A 41 -10.38 -1.71 4.18
N LYS A 42 -10.94 -1.51 2.99
CA LYS A 42 -11.44 -2.60 2.15
C LYS A 42 -10.31 -3.53 1.72
N ILE A 43 -9.19 -2.97 1.28
CA ILE A 43 -7.97 -3.71 0.91
C ILE A 43 -7.40 -4.45 2.13
N GLU A 44 -7.41 -3.85 3.32
CA GLU A 44 -6.92 -4.48 4.54
C GLU A 44 -7.77 -5.71 4.92
N ILE A 45 -9.09 -5.59 4.86
CA ILE A 45 -10.02 -6.71 5.10
C ILE A 45 -9.79 -7.82 4.08
N GLU A 46 -9.66 -7.47 2.80
CA GLU A 46 -9.38 -8.43 1.73
C GLU A 46 -8.05 -9.15 1.97
N ASN A 47 -6.99 -8.44 2.35
CA ASN A 47 -5.71 -9.04 2.71
C ASN A 47 -5.81 -9.97 3.92
N GLN A 48 -6.56 -9.60 4.95
CA GLN A 48 -6.79 -10.48 6.10
C GLN A 48 -7.52 -11.76 5.69
N TYR A 49 -8.53 -11.64 4.83
CA TYR A 49 -9.27 -12.78 4.30
C TYR A 49 -8.39 -13.68 3.42
N LEU A 50 -7.63 -13.10 2.50
CA LEU A 50 -6.67 -13.82 1.66
C LEU A 50 -5.60 -14.52 2.51
N LYS A 51 -5.08 -13.85 3.53
CA LYS A 51 -4.13 -14.44 4.48
C LYS A 51 -4.75 -15.64 5.20
N LYS A 52 -5.96 -15.49 5.74
CA LYS A 52 -6.70 -16.59 6.39
C LYS A 52 -6.93 -17.75 5.42
N ASN A 53 -7.29 -17.45 4.18
CA ASN A 53 -7.49 -18.43 3.12
C ASN A 53 -6.19 -19.11 2.69
N MET A 54 -5.07 -18.39 2.63
CA MET A 54 -3.78 -19.00 2.38
C MET A 54 -3.47 -19.98 3.52
N TYR A 55 -3.55 -19.57 4.78
CA TYR A 55 -3.27 -20.48 5.90
C TYR A 55 -4.24 -21.66 6.00
N SER A 56 -5.52 -21.50 5.62
CA SER A 56 -6.48 -22.62 5.62
C SER A 56 -6.33 -23.54 4.40
N ASN A 57 -5.94 -23.02 3.23
CA ASN A 57 -5.80 -23.80 1.99
C ASN A 57 -4.37 -24.32 1.75
N ILE A 58 -3.39 -23.83 2.50
CA ILE A 58 -2.05 -24.40 2.56
C ILE A 58 -2.12 -25.63 3.46
N SER A 59 -2.52 -26.76 2.87
CA SER A 59 -2.37 -28.05 3.54
C SER A 59 -0.87 -28.36 3.69
N LEU A 60 -0.47 -28.90 4.85
CA LEU A 60 0.88 -29.43 5.07
C LEU A 60 1.31 -30.38 3.93
N SER A 61 0.36 -31.10 3.34
CA SER A 61 0.59 -31.95 2.16
C SER A 61 0.98 -31.17 0.91
N LYS A 62 0.38 -30.00 0.63
CA LYS A 62 0.77 -29.15 -0.51
C LYS A 62 2.15 -28.54 -0.30
N ILE A 63 2.45 -28.03 0.91
CA ILE A 63 3.79 -27.53 1.22
C ILE A 63 4.82 -28.63 1.03
N ARG A 64 4.53 -29.82 1.55
CA ARG A 64 5.40 -30.99 1.43
C ARG A 64 5.66 -31.36 -0.04
N THR A 65 4.61 -31.34 -0.86
CA THR A 65 4.72 -31.65 -2.30
C THR A 65 5.58 -30.61 -3.02
N VAL A 66 5.34 -29.32 -2.76
CA VAL A 66 6.13 -28.22 -3.34
C VAL A 66 7.57 -28.27 -2.85
N ALA A 67 7.81 -28.58 -1.58
CA ALA A 67 9.17 -28.73 -1.04
C ALA A 67 9.92 -29.88 -1.73
N LEU A 68 9.27 -31.04 -1.88
CA LEU A 68 9.84 -32.18 -2.62
C LEU A 68 10.14 -31.83 -4.09
N LEU A 69 9.22 -31.15 -4.78
CA LEU A 69 9.43 -30.72 -6.17
C LEU A 69 10.60 -29.73 -6.32
N ASN A 70 10.85 -28.89 -5.30
CA ASN A 70 11.98 -27.97 -5.28
C ASN A 70 13.28 -28.61 -4.73
N GLY A 71 13.31 -29.94 -4.56
CA GLY A 71 14.50 -30.68 -4.14
C GLY A 71 14.79 -30.62 -2.64
N PHE A 72 13.87 -30.14 -1.81
CA PHE A 72 14.03 -30.17 -0.36
C PHE A 72 13.76 -31.58 0.18
N ALA A 73 14.70 -32.11 0.96
CA ALA A 73 14.53 -33.35 1.68
C ALA A 73 13.70 -33.10 2.95
N ILE A 74 12.66 -33.91 3.17
CA ILE A 74 11.90 -33.88 4.41
C ILE A 74 12.69 -34.70 5.44
N PRO A 75 13.09 -34.12 6.59
CA PRO A 75 13.81 -34.87 7.61
C PRO A 75 12.93 -36.01 8.14
N GLN A 76 13.56 -37.14 8.40
CA GLN A 76 12.88 -38.26 9.06
C GLN A 76 12.59 -37.89 10.53
N PRO A 77 11.60 -38.52 11.18
CA PRO A 77 11.40 -38.37 12.62
C PRO A 77 12.71 -38.59 13.37
N TYR A 78 12.99 -37.77 14.39
CA TYR A 78 14.25 -37.78 15.17
C TYR A 78 15.52 -37.31 14.45
N THR A 79 15.41 -36.75 13.24
CA THR A 79 16.55 -36.07 12.60
C THR A 79 16.83 -34.75 13.30
N ILE A 80 18.08 -34.55 13.74
CA ILE A 80 18.53 -33.27 14.27
C ILE A 80 18.87 -32.36 13.08
N VAL A 81 18.07 -31.32 12.88
CA VAL A 81 18.33 -30.29 11.86
C VAL A 81 19.21 -29.20 12.49
N MET A 82 20.47 -29.12 12.04
CA MET A 82 21.33 -27.99 12.38
C MET A 82 21.13 -26.87 11.38
N ILE A 83 20.73 -25.69 11.87
CA ILE A 83 20.66 -24.48 11.06
C ILE A 83 22.05 -23.84 11.11
N ASP A 84 22.76 -23.88 9.99
CA ASP A 84 24.05 -23.22 9.90
C ASP A 84 23.85 -21.69 9.92
N GLN A 85 24.36 -21.04 10.97
CA GLN A 85 24.29 -19.58 11.12
C GLN A 85 25.35 -18.86 10.27
N SER A 86 26.27 -19.59 9.64
CA SER A 86 27.33 -19.03 8.78
C SER A 86 26.78 -18.42 7.48
N GLU A 87 25.59 -18.82 7.04
CA GLU A 87 24.91 -18.32 5.83
C GLU A 87 23.98 -17.12 6.10
N GLN A 88 24.10 -16.42 7.22
CA GLN A 88 23.44 -15.11 7.44
C GLN A 88 23.99 -13.98 6.54
N LYS A 89 24.63 -14.28 5.40
CA LYS A 89 24.97 -13.31 4.36
C LYS A 89 23.76 -12.82 3.55
N ILE A 90 22.53 -13.24 3.86
CA ILE A 90 21.29 -12.75 3.23
C ILE A 90 20.86 -11.37 3.78
N GLN A 91 21.61 -10.77 4.71
CA GLN A 91 21.34 -9.40 5.15
C GLN A 91 21.73 -8.31 4.13
N LYS A 92 22.34 -8.66 2.97
CA LYS A 92 22.66 -7.72 1.89
C LYS A 92 21.55 -7.51 0.83
N ASP A 93 20.47 -8.30 0.85
CA ASP A 93 19.43 -8.25 -0.20
C ASP A 93 18.15 -7.48 0.17
N LYS A 94 18.16 -6.70 1.26
CA LYS A 94 17.12 -5.67 1.46
C LYS A 94 17.07 -4.69 0.26
N ASN A 95 18.19 -4.50 -0.42
CA ASN A 95 18.28 -3.70 -1.64
C ASN A 95 17.82 -4.43 -2.90
N LEU A 96 17.81 -5.77 -2.92
CA LEU A 96 17.36 -6.53 -4.09
C LEU A 96 15.84 -6.50 -4.20
N PHE A 97 15.12 -6.70 -3.09
CA PHE A 97 13.66 -6.54 -3.06
C PHE A 97 13.26 -5.09 -3.37
N ALA A 98 13.96 -4.09 -2.80
CA ALA A 98 13.72 -2.68 -3.13
C ALA A 98 14.01 -2.35 -4.61
N LYS A 99 15.03 -2.97 -5.22
CA LYS A 99 15.38 -2.79 -6.63
C LYS A 99 14.40 -3.49 -7.57
N ILE A 100 13.91 -4.67 -7.20
CA ILE A 100 12.88 -5.41 -7.94
C ILE A 100 11.55 -4.65 -7.86
N THR A 101 11.13 -4.19 -6.67
CA THR A 101 9.90 -3.41 -6.53
C THR A 101 10.00 -2.07 -7.25
N HIS A 102 11.13 -1.36 -7.15
CA HIS A 102 11.35 -0.11 -7.88
C HIS A 102 11.28 -0.29 -9.41
N ASN A 103 11.88 -1.35 -9.96
CA ASN A 103 11.81 -1.64 -11.40
C ASN A 103 10.41 -2.04 -11.87
N ILE A 104 9.64 -2.79 -11.06
CA ILE A 104 8.25 -3.15 -11.37
C ILE A 104 7.36 -1.91 -11.38
N PHE A 105 7.53 -0.99 -10.42
CA PHE A 105 6.76 0.26 -10.39
C PHE A 105 7.15 1.22 -11.52
N LYS A 106 8.43 1.25 -11.94
CA LYS A 106 8.90 2.08 -13.05
C LYS A 106 8.36 1.61 -14.41
N ASN A 107 8.24 0.29 -14.61
CA ASN A 107 7.72 -0.28 -15.87
C ASN A 107 6.18 -0.27 -15.99
N ARG A 108 5.44 0.13 -14.96
CA ARG A 108 3.97 0.23 -14.98
C ARG A 108 3.45 1.64 -15.30
N ASN A 109 4.33 2.63 -15.43
CA ASN A 109 3.98 4.02 -15.76
C ASN A 109 4.34 4.40 -17.21
N LEU A 110 4.35 3.43 -18.13
CA LEU A 110 4.40 3.65 -19.58
C LEU A 110 3.09 3.17 -20.21
#